data_AF-A0A6G8PTJ9-F1
#
_entry.id   AF-A0A6G8PTJ9-F1
#
_cell.length_a   1.000
_cell.length_b   1.000
_cell.length_c   1.000
_cell.angle_alpha   90.00
_cell.angle_beta   90.00
_cell.angle_gamma   90.00
#
_symmetry.space_group_name_H-M   'P 1'
#
loop_
_entity.id
_entity.type
_entity.pdbx_description
1 polymer ?
#
loop_
_entity_poly.entity_id
_entity_poly.type
_entity_poly.pdbx_seq_one_letter_code
_entity_poly.pdbx_strand_id
1 'polypeptide(L)'
;MIESRDWTAYNAAQSEEKARFSVLLADLCKGVPEPEQVMGRPRLPLSDMVFAAAFKVYVVFSSRRFTTDLYEAYADRHIGSTPHSNSVCRYLFDLRLA
;
A
#
# COMPACT_ATOMS: atom_id res chain seq x y z
N MET A 1 -2.59 38.34 9.82
CA MET A 1 -3.93 37.79 10.13
C MET A 1 -3.74 36.32 10.45
N ILE A 2 -4.15 35.86 11.64
CA ILE A 2 -4.13 34.44 11.97
C ILE A 2 -5.47 33.89 11.49
N GLU A 3 -5.46 33.02 10.49
CA GLU A 3 -6.66 32.33 10.04
C GLU A 3 -7.27 31.53 11.21
N SER A 4 -8.60 31.63 11.39
CA SER A 4 -9.31 30.79 12.36
C SER A 4 -9.27 29.34 11.90
N ARG A 5 -8.69 28.44 12.71
CA ARG A 5 -8.61 27.02 12.38
C ARG A 5 -10.00 26.36 12.38
N ASP A 6 -10.36 25.79 11.23
CA ASP A 6 -11.51 24.90 11.10
C ASP A 6 -11.16 23.50 11.63
N TRP A 7 -11.44 23.30 12.92
CA TRP A 7 -11.19 22.04 13.61
C TRP A 7 -12.11 20.91 13.15
N THR A 8 -13.31 21.22 12.68
CA THR A 8 -14.26 20.22 12.17
C THR A 8 -13.73 19.62 10.89
N ALA A 9 -13.29 20.45 9.93
CA ALA A 9 -12.68 19.98 8.70
C ALA A 9 -11.38 19.19 8.96
N TYR A 10 -10.54 19.66 9.89
CA TYR A 10 -9.31 18.97 10.27
C TYR A 10 -9.58 17.56 10.82
N ASN A 11 -10.49 17.43 11.78
CA ASN A 11 -10.81 16.14 12.39
C ASN A 11 -11.43 15.15 11.39
N ALA A 12 -12.28 15.66 10.49
CA ALA A 12 -12.83 14.84 9.41
C ALA A 12 -11.72 14.32 8.49
N ALA A 13 -10.81 15.21 8.05
CA ALA A 13 -9.68 14.83 7.22
C ALA A 13 -8.77 13.80 7.90
N GLN A 14 -8.42 14.00 9.17
CA GLN A 14 -7.59 13.07 9.94
C GLN A 14 -8.25 11.69 10.10
N SER A 15 -9.58 11.64 10.25
CA SER A 15 -10.30 10.38 10.45
C SER A 15 -10.43 9.56 9.15
N GLU A 16 -10.44 10.23 8.00
CA GLU A 16 -10.61 9.60 6.68
C GLU A 16 -9.29 9.35 5.94
N GLU A 17 -8.18 9.89 6.43
CA GLU A 17 -6.90 9.95 5.70
C GLU A 17 -6.44 8.56 5.21
N LYS A 18 -6.34 7.58 6.11
CA LYS A 18 -5.88 6.22 5.78
C LYS A 18 -6.74 5.58 4.68
N ALA A 19 -8.06 5.72 4.78
CA ALA A 19 -9.01 5.12 3.85
C ALA A 19 -8.92 5.78 2.47
N ARG A 20 -8.82 7.11 2.41
CA ARG A 20 -8.62 7.82 1.14
C ARG A 20 -7.25 7.52 0.54
N PHE A 21 -6.22 7.43 1.37
CA PHE A 21 -4.87 7.10 0.96
C PHE A 21 -4.80 5.71 0.31
N SER A 22 -5.41 4.69 0.91
CA SER A 22 -5.40 3.33 0.34
C SER A 22 -6.10 3.28 -1.02
N VAL A 23 -7.22 3.97 -1.21
CA VAL A 23 -7.91 4.06 -2.50
C VAL A 23 -7.02 4.71 -3.56
N LEU A 24 -6.45 5.87 -3.27
CA LEU A 24 -5.59 6.61 -4.20
C LEU A 24 -4.32 5.83 -4.54
N LEU A 25 -3.72 5.18 -3.56
CA LEU A 25 -2.54 4.34 -3.76
C LEU A 25 -2.85 3.13 -4.64
N ALA A 26 -3.99 2.47 -4.43
CA ALA A 26 -4.42 1.34 -5.26
C ALA A 26 -4.61 1.76 -6.72
N ASP A 27 -5.28 2.88 -6.96
CA ASP A 27 -5.49 3.42 -8.31
C ASP A 27 -4.18 3.81 -8.98
N LEU A 28 -3.23 4.39 -8.24
CA LEU A 28 -1.90 4.67 -8.75
C LEU A 28 -1.14 3.38 -9.12
N CYS A 29 -1.17 2.36 -8.26
CA CYS A 29 -0.46 1.11 -8.47
C CYS A 29 -1.02 0.27 -9.62
N LYS A 30 -2.28 0.46 -10.03
CA LYS A 30 -2.84 -0.18 -11.25
C LYS A 30 -2.08 0.20 -12.52
N GLY A 31 -1.40 1.35 -12.53
CA GLY A 31 -0.56 1.79 -13.64
C GLY A 31 0.81 1.10 -13.72
N VAL A 32 1.19 0.28 -12.72
CA VAL A 32 2.49 -0.39 -12.69
C VAL A 32 2.47 -1.58 -13.67
N PRO A 33 3.35 -1.59 -14.70
CA PRO A 33 3.39 -2.68 -15.65
C PRO A 33 3.97 -3.95 -15.00
N GLU A 34 3.36 -5.10 -15.27
CA GLU A 34 3.89 -6.39 -14.83
C GLU A 34 5.01 -6.84 -15.79
N PRO A 35 6.24 -7.09 -15.29
CA PRO A 35 7.32 -7.59 -16.13
C PRO A 35 7.01 -9.00 -16.66
N GLU A 36 7.35 -9.25 -17.92
CA GLU A 36 7.18 -10.59 -18.50
C GLU A 36 8.04 -11.61 -17.76
N GLN A 37 7.43 -12.74 -17.38
CA GLN A 37 8.12 -13.86 -16.76
C GLN A 37 8.04 -15.09 -17.67
N VAL A 38 9.16 -15.46 -18.28
CA VAL A 38 9.25 -16.59 -19.23
C VAL A 38 9.39 -17.94 -18.49
N MET A 39 10.01 -17.97 -17.31
CA MET A 39 10.29 -19.22 -16.58
C MET A 39 10.35 -19.03 -15.06
N GLY A 40 10.22 -20.14 -14.32
CA GLY A 40 10.33 -20.18 -12.86
C GLY A 40 8.97 -20.12 -12.14
N ARG A 41 9.01 -20.03 -10.81
CA ARG A 41 7.80 -19.92 -9.98
C ARG A 41 7.08 -18.59 -10.28
N PRO A 42 5.74 -18.58 -10.45
CA PRO A 42 4.99 -17.34 -10.62
C PRO A 42 5.33 -16.31 -9.54
N ARG A 43 5.64 -15.09 -9.97
CA ARG A 43 5.88 -13.96 -9.07
C ARG A 43 4.56 -13.46 -8.48
N LEU A 44 4.68 -12.76 -7.36
CA LEU A 44 3.57 -11.96 -6.83
C LEU A 44 3.38 -10.76 -7.76
N PRO A 45 2.15 -10.29 -7.98
CA PRO A 45 1.91 -9.12 -8.83
C PRO A 45 2.73 -7.93 -8.33
N LEU A 46 3.46 -7.29 -9.23
CA LEU A 46 4.33 -6.17 -8.89
C LEU A 46 3.51 -4.99 -8.37
N SER A 47 2.36 -4.73 -8.98
CA SER A 47 1.42 -3.70 -8.52
C SER A 47 0.99 -3.91 -7.06
N ASP A 48 0.63 -5.13 -6.67
CA ASP A 48 0.29 -5.49 -5.29
C ASP A 48 1.48 -5.29 -4.35
N MET A 49 2.70 -5.64 -4.78
CA MET A 49 3.90 -5.51 -3.94
C MET A 49 4.28 -4.04 -3.74
N VAL A 50 4.18 -3.21 -4.78
CA VAL A 50 4.43 -1.76 -4.70
C VAL A 50 3.40 -1.11 -3.77
N PHE A 51 2.12 -1.45 -3.92
CA PHE A 51 1.06 -1.01 -3.00
C PHE A 51 1.39 -1.38 -1.55
N ALA A 52 1.69 -2.65 -1.29
CA ALA A 52 1.94 -3.14 0.06
C ALA A 52 3.19 -2.50 0.68
N ALA A 53 4.25 -2.32 -0.09
CA ALA A 53 5.49 -1.70 0.36
C ALA A 53 5.29 -0.22 0.73
N ALA A 54 4.61 0.55 -0.12
CA ALA A 54 4.31 1.96 0.13
C ALA A 54 3.35 2.12 1.32
N PHE A 55 2.28 1.32 1.37
CA PHE A 55 1.30 1.40 2.44
C PHE A 55 1.90 1.02 3.80
N LYS A 56 2.77 0.01 3.83
CA LYS A 56 3.53 -0.36 5.03
C LYS A 56 4.38 0.80 5.57
N VAL A 57 5.00 1.58 4.69
CA VAL A 57 5.80 2.75 5.09
C VAL A 57 4.89 3.85 5.62
N TYR A 58 3.78 4.11 4.93
CA TYR A 58 2.79 5.12 5.34
C TYR A 58 2.21 4.86 6.74
N VAL A 59 1.83 3.62 7.06
CA VAL A 59 1.24 3.31 8.38
C VAL A 59 2.25 3.24 9.54
N VAL A 60 3.56 3.27 9.24
CA VAL A 60 4.67 3.25 10.23
C VAL A 60 4.65 2.05 11.19
N PHE A 61 3.88 1.00 10.88
CA PHE A 61 3.87 -0.23 11.64
C PHE A 61 5.01 -1.16 11.24
N SER A 62 5.35 -2.08 12.15
CA SER A 62 6.23 -3.19 11.82
C SER A 62 5.56 -4.08 10.78
N SER A 63 6.34 -4.74 9.91
CA SER A 63 5.80 -5.54 8.81
C SER A 63 4.85 -6.65 9.26
N ARG A 64 4.99 -7.16 10.50
CA ARG A 64 4.06 -8.14 11.08
C ARG A 64 2.72 -7.51 11.45
N ARG A 65 2.72 -6.32 12.07
CA ARG A 65 1.49 -5.60 12.45
C ARG A 65 0.74 -5.07 11.24
N PHE A 66 1.47 -4.64 10.21
CA PHE A 66 0.90 -4.22 8.92
C PHE A 66 0.07 -5.32 8.22
N THR A 67 0.26 -6.61 8.57
CA THR A 67 -0.47 -7.71 7.91
C THR A 67 -2.00 -7.54 8.04
N THR A 68 -2.51 -6.93 9.11
CA THR A 68 -3.95 -6.66 9.26
C THR A 68 -4.43 -5.64 8.24
N ASP A 69 -3.71 -4.53 8.05
CA ASP A 69 -4.02 -3.52 7.02
C ASP A 69 -3.98 -4.13 5.61
N LEU A 70 -3.09 -5.11 5.38
CA LEU A 70 -3.00 -5.81 4.11
C LEU A 70 -4.20 -6.73 3.85
N TYR A 71 -4.75 -7.36 4.89
CA TYR A 71 -5.99 -8.13 4.78
C TYR A 71 -7.20 -7.24 4.55
N GLU A 72 -7.27 -6.07 5.20
CA GLU A 72 -8.28 -5.04 4.94
C GLU A 72 -8.22 -4.59 3.48
N ALA A 73 -7.03 -4.23 2.98
CA ALA A 73 -6.84 -3.82 1.59
C ALA A 73 -7.25 -4.89 0.57
N TYR A 74 -7.02 -6.17 0.88
CA TYR A 74 -7.50 -7.27 0.04
C TYR A 74 -9.03 -7.42 0.09
N ALA A 75 -9.63 -7.32 1.28
CA ALA A 75 -11.09 -7.36 1.44
C ALA A 75 -11.78 -6.21 0.67
N ASP A 76 -11.16 -5.02 0.67
CA ASP A 76 -11.60 -3.83 -0.05
C ASP A 76 -11.24 -3.85 -1.55
N ARG A 77 -10.62 -4.94 -2.03
CA ARG A 77 -10.21 -5.16 -3.43
C ARG A 77 -9.23 -4.13 -3.97
N HIS A 78 -8.40 -3.56 -3.11
CA HIS A 78 -7.28 -2.70 -3.50
C HIS A 78 -6.12 -3.49 -4.11
N ILE A 79 -5.96 -4.76 -3.72
CA ILE A 79 -4.92 -5.68 -4.18
C ILE A 79 -5.52 -7.05 -4.52
N GLY A 80 -4.85 -7.80 -5.40
CA GLY A 80 -5.28 -9.12 -5.85
C GLY A 80 -4.83 -10.29 -4.95
N SER A 81 -3.93 -10.04 -4.01
CA SER A 81 -3.34 -11.07 -3.15
C SER A 81 -2.91 -10.55 -1.78
N THR A 82 -2.82 -11.44 -0.79
CA THR A 82 -2.33 -11.13 0.57
C THR A 82 -0.92 -11.71 0.77
N PRO A 83 0.14 -11.04 0.30
CA PRO A 83 1.49 -11.58 0.40
C PRO A 83 1.94 -11.67 1.87
N HIS A 84 2.82 -12.64 2.15
CA HIS A 84 3.46 -12.73 3.44
C HIS A 84 4.33 -11.49 3.71
N SER A 85 4.33 -10.98 4.95
CA SER A 85 5.08 -9.77 5.34
C SER A 85 6.56 -9.77 4.93
N ASN A 86 7.24 -10.91 5.03
CA ASN A 86 8.62 -11.05 4.55
C ASN A 86 8.76 -10.84 3.03
N SER A 87 7.78 -11.22 2.23
CA SER A 87 7.78 -10.98 0.78
C SER A 87 7.72 -9.49 0.49
N VAL A 88 6.81 -8.76 1.18
CA VAL A 88 6.70 -7.31 1.07
C VAL A 88 8.04 -6.64 1.42
N CYS A 89 8.68 -7.05 2.52
CA CYS A 89 10.01 -6.53 2.88
C CYS A 89 11.06 -6.81 1.80
N ARG A 90 11.09 -8.02 1.22
CA ARG A 90 12.06 -8.35 0.16
C ARG A 90 11.90 -7.45 -1.06
N TYR A 91 10.66 -7.16 -1.48
CA TYR A 91 10.40 -6.24 -2.58
C TYR A 91 10.78 -4.81 -2.24
N LEU A 92 10.46 -4.34 -1.02
CA LEU A 92 10.83 -3.00 -0.57
C LEU A 92 12.36 -2.75 -0.60
N PHE A 93 13.16 -3.79 -0.37
CA PHE A 93 14.63 -3.71 -0.39
C PHE A 93 15.26 -4.16 -1.72
N ASP A 94 14.47 -4.46 -2.75
CA ASP A 94 15.01 -4.86 -4.06
C ASP A 94 15.38 -3.62 -4.88
N LEU A 95 16.68 -3.32 -4.93
CA LEU A 95 17.22 -2.16 -5.67
C LEU A 95 17.02 -2.25 -7.19
N ARG A 96 16.62 -3.40 -7.73
CA ARG A 96 16.32 -3.55 -9.16
C ARG A 96 14.93 -3.00 -9.53
N LEU A 97 14.13 -2.64 -8.54
CA LEU A 97 12.81 -2.02 -8.71
C LEU A 97 12.86 -0.48 -8.64
N ALA A 98 14.04 0.12 -8.40
CA ALA A 98 14.26 1.57 -8.30
C ALA A 98 14.76 2.18 -9.61
#